data_AF-A0A8J3S266-F1
#
_entry.id   AF-A0A8J3S266-F1
#
_cell.length_a   1.000
_cell.length_b   1.000
_cell.length_c   1.000
_cell.angle_alpha   90.00
_cell.angle_beta   90.00
_cell.angle_gamma   90.00
#
_symmetry.space_group_name_H-M   'P 1'
#
loop_
_entity.id
_entity.type
_entity.pdbx_description
1 polymer ?
#
loop_
_entity_poly.entity_id
_entity_poly.type
_entity_poly.pdbx_seq_one_letter_code
_entity_poly.pdbx_strand_id
1 'polypeptide(L)' 'MGSVTTRTDQIRELREIWEEVLGVSPIGDHDDVFDLGGHSLTITQIIVRMRKRLGVEVELDDFFDNPTIAGIVKLLGDD' A
#
# COMPACT_ATOMS: atom_id res chain seq x y z
N MET A 1 -8.46 8.36 -23.31
CA MET A 1 -7.39 8.81 -22.40
C MET A 1 -7.18 7.72 -21.38
N GLY A 2 -6.30 6.75 -21.68
CA GLY A 2 -5.91 5.74 -20.69
C GLY A 2 -5.01 6.43 -19.69
N SER A 3 -5.40 6.46 -18.42
CA SER A 3 -4.53 6.96 -17.35
C SER A 3 -3.27 6.11 -17.35
N VAL A 4 -2.14 6.71 -17.74
CA VAL A 4 -0.84 6.26 -17.26
C VAL A 4 -0.82 6.64 -15.79
N THR A 5 -1.27 5.75 -14.91
CA THR A 5 -1.09 5.95 -13.47
C THR A 5 0.41 6.03 -13.23
N THR A 6 0.88 7.22 -12.85
CA THR A 6 2.31 7.41 -12.61
C THR A 6 2.71 6.74 -11.29
N ARG A 7 3.98 6.38 -11.14
CA ARG A 7 4.48 5.81 -9.87
C ARG A 7 4.16 6.72 -8.67
N THR A 8 4.20 8.03 -8.87
CA THR A 8 3.82 9.03 -7.86
C THR A 8 2.34 8.96 -7.49
N ASP A 9 1.44 8.72 -8.46
CA ASP A 9 0.03 8.50 -8.18
C ASP A 9 -0.20 7.21 -7.37
N GLN A 10 0.51 6.13 -7.69
CA GLN A 10 0.40 4.87 -6.93
C GLN A 10 0.84 5.05 -5.47
N ILE A 11 1.96 5.76 -5.24
CA ILE A 11 2.45 6.07 -3.88
C ILE A 11 1.40 6.86 -3.09
N ARG A 12 0.84 7.90 -3.72
CA ARG A 12 -0.18 8.75 -3.09
C ARG A 12 -1.43 7.95 -2.72
N GLU A 13 -1.97 7.20 -3.68
CA GLU A 13 -3.18 6.39 -3.45
C GLU A 13 -2.93 5.31 -2.39
N LEU A 14 -1.76 4.68 -2.39
CA LEU A 14 -1.40 3.68 -1.39
C LEU A 14 -1.31 4.31 0.00
N ARG A 15 -0.68 5.49 0.12
CA ARG A 15 -0.63 6.25 1.36
C ARG A 15 -2.04 6.56 1.86
N GLU A 16 -2.92 7.09 1.02
CA GLU A 16 -4.31 7.37 1.38
C GLU A 16 -5.04 6.13 1.89
N ILE A 17 -4.87 4.97 1.24
CA ILE A 17 -5.44 3.70 1.71
C ILE A 17 -4.93 3.34 3.11
N TRP A 18 -3.63 3.51 3.37
CA TRP A 18 -3.05 3.19 4.67
C TRP A 18 -3.53 4.14 5.75
N GLU A 19 -3.57 5.45 5.46
CA GLU A 19 -4.05 6.47 6.39
C GLU A 19 -5.53 6.25 6.74
N GLU A 20 -6.36 5.86 5.77
CA GLU A 20 -7.77 5.50 5.99
C GLU A 20 -7.95 4.25 6.86
N VAL A 21 -7.08 3.24 6.71
CA VAL A 21 -7.19 1.97 7.44
C VAL A 21 -6.61 2.06 8.85
N LEU A 22 -5.47 2.72 9.00
CA LEU A 22 -4.75 2.84 10.26
C LEU A 22 -5.23 4.03 11.09
N GLY A 23 -5.87 5.02 10.46
CA GLY A 23 -6.30 6.25 11.14
C GLY A 23 -5.12 7.16 11.55
N VAL A 24 -3.95 6.97 10.94
CA VAL A 24 -2.74 7.75 11.18
C VAL A 24 -2.42 8.55 9.94
N SER A 25 -2.10 9.84 10.08
CA SER A 25 -1.65 10.70 8.97
C SER A 25 -0.74 11.81 9.53
N PRO A 26 0.38 12.16 8.86
CA PRO A 26 0.85 11.58 7.59
C PRO A 26 1.62 10.26 7.80
N ILE A 27 1.49 9.32 6.87
CA ILE A 27 2.31 8.08 6.83
C ILE A 27 3.45 8.25 5.84
N GLY A 28 4.70 8.14 6.26
CA GLY A 28 5.90 8.20 5.42
C GLY A 28 6.07 6.98 4.50
N ASP A 29 6.89 7.13 3.45
CA ASP A 29 7.07 6.06 2.46
C ASP A 29 7.83 4.85 3.01
N HIS A 30 8.57 5.04 4.10
CA HIS A 30 9.38 4.04 4.78
C HIS A 30 8.80 3.67 6.15
N ASP A 31 7.62 4.17 6.51
CA ASP A 31 6.97 3.79 7.76
C ASP A 31 6.45 2.37 7.66
N ASP A 32 6.82 1.56 8.65
CA ASP A 32 6.40 0.18 8.74
C ASP A 32 4.95 0.12 9.25
N VAL A 33 4.10 -0.61 8.54
CA VAL A 33 2.68 -0.79 8.88
C VAL A 33 2.51 -1.32 10.31
N PHE A 34 3.40 -2.19 10.80
CA PHE A 34 3.35 -2.81 12.12
C PHE A 34 3.70 -1.79 13.21
N ASP A 35 4.67 -0.91 12.96
CA ASP A 35 5.02 0.19 13.87
C ASP A 35 3.88 1.20 14.01
N LEU A 36 3.06 1.34 12.96
CA LEU A 36 1.86 2.18 12.94
C LEU A 36 0.62 1.50 13.57
N GLY A 37 0.76 0.28 14.12
CA GLY A 37 -0.34 -0.48 14.74
C GLY A 37 -1.08 -1.43 13.80
N GLY A 38 -0.51 -1.69 12.63
CA GLY A 38 -1.00 -2.65 11.65
C GLY A 38 -0.91 -4.09 12.15
N HIS A 39 -1.92 -4.88 11.82
CA HIS A 39 -2.05 -6.28 12.15
C HIS A 39 -2.76 -7.02 11.00
N SER A 40 -2.93 -8.34 11.09
CA SER A 40 -3.43 -9.16 9.98
C SER A 40 -4.76 -8.64 9.37
N LEU A 41 -5.66 -8.11 10.19
CA LEU A 41 -6.93 -7.54 9.71
C LEU A 41 -6.73 -6.24 8.93
N THR A 42 -5.90 -5.31 9.41
CA THR A 42 -5.63 -4.06 8.69
C THR A 42 -4.86 -4.32 7.40
N ILE A 43 -3.93 -5.27 7.40
CA ILE A 43 -3.18 -5.69 6.20
C ILE A 43 -4.14 -6.25 5.14
N THR A 44 -5.01 -7.18 5.54
CA THR A 44 -6.04 -7.73 4.64
C THR A 44 -6.92 -6.61 4.08
N GLN A 45 -7.30 -5.64 4.92
CA GLN A 45 -8.09 -4.48 4.51
C GLN A 45 -7.36 -3.55 3.52
N ILE A 46 -6.05 -3.37 3.69
CA ILE A 46 -5.20 -2.61 2.76
C ILE A 46 -5.15 -3.33 1.42
N ILE A 47 -4.84 -4.63 1.39
CA ILE A 47 -4.75 -5.42 0.16
C ILE A 47 -6.07 -5.38 -0.63
N VAL A 48 -7.21 -5.56 0.04
CA VAL A 48 -8.53 -5.48 -0.60
C VAL A 48 -8.81 -4.09 -1.18
N ARG A 49 -8.39 -3.01 -0.50
CA ARG A 49 -8.56 -1.63 -0.99
C ARG A 49 -7.62 -1.32 -2.15
N MET A 50 -6.37 -1.78 -2.10
CA MET A 50 -5.41 -1.66 -3.20
C MET A 50 -5.97 -2.32 -4.46
N ARG A 51 -6.47 -3.55 -4.36
CA ARG A 51 -7.11 -4.24 -5.49
C ARG A 51 -8.30 -3.47 -6.07
N LYS A 52 -9.11 -2.84 -5.22
CA LYS A 52 -10.28 -2.07 -5.67
C LYS A 52 -9.93 -0.72 -6.29
N ARG A 53 -8.95 0.02 -5.75
CA ARG A 53 -8.61 1.38 -6.20
C ARG A 53 -7.54 1.40 -7.28
N LEU A 54 -6.48 0.61 -7.09
CA LEU A 54 -5.31 0.55 -7.97
C LEU A 54 -5.40 -0.58 -9.00
N GLY A 55 -6.28 -1.57 -8.81
CA GLY A 55 -6.38 -2.73 -9.68
C GLY A 55 -5.21 -3.71 -9.55
N VAL A 56 -4.39 -3.56 -8.50
CA VAL A 56 -3.22 -4.39 -8.23
C VAL A 56 -3.49 -5.42 -7.15
N GLU A 57 -2.94 -6.61 -7.30
CA GLU A 57 -3.00 -7.67 -6.30
C GLU A 57 -1.59 -7.89 -5.74
N VAL A 58 -1.48 -7.91 -4.41
CA VAL A 58 -0.23 -8.16 -3.70
C VAL A 58 -0.46 -9.34 -2.78
N GLU A 59 0.44 -10.32 -2.83
CA GLU A 59 0.35 -11.48 -1.96
C GLU A 59 0.62 -11.09 -0.51
N LEU A 60 0.03 -11.86 0.41
CA LEU A 60 0.17 -11.55 1.83
C LEU A 60 1.63 -11.70 2.28
N ASP A 61 2.33 -12.75 1.84
CA ASP A 61 3.75 -12.98 2.12
C ASP A 61 4.62 -11.81 1.61
N ASP A 62 4.42 -11.37 0.37
CA ASP A 62 5.12 -10.20 -0.20
C ASP A 62 4.91 -8.92 0.62
N PHE A 63 3.69 -8.74 1.15
CA PHE A 63 3.37 -7.60 2.01
C PHE A 63 4.09 -7.70 3.36
N PHE A 64 4.19 -8.89 3.95
CA PHE A 64 4.94 -9.12 5.18
C PHE A 64 6.44 -8.93 5.00
N ASP A 65 7.00 -9.30 3.83
CA ASP A 65 8.40 -9.06 3.50
C ASP A 65 8.71 -7.58 3.21
N ASN A 66 7.70 -6.82 2.76
CA ASN A 66 7.84 -5.43 2.36
C ASN A 66 6.77 -4.52 3.01
N PRO A 67 6.70 -4.40 4.35
CA PRO A 67 5.61 -3.74 5.06
C PRO A 67 5.68 -2.20 5.07
N THR A 68 6.15 -1.60 3.97
CA THR A 68 6.27 -0.15 3.77
C THR A 68 5.69 0.25 2.42
N ILE A 69 5.20 1.49 2.30
CA ILE A 69 4.70 2.05 1.03
C ILE A 69 5.73 1.86 -0.10
N ALA A 70 6.99 2.21 0.15
CA ALA A 70 8.07 2.09 -0.83
C ALA A 70 8.35 0.64 -1.22
N GLY A 71 8.29 -0.28 -0.25
CA GLY A 71 8.45 -1.72 -0.49
C GLY A 71 7.36 -2.26 -1.41
N ILE A 72 6.10 -1.97 -1.09
CA ILE A 72 4.96 -2.39 -1.91
C ILE A 72 5.01 -1.79 -3.32
N VAL A 73 5.31 -0.49 -3.44
CA VAL A 73 5.41 0.17 -4.76
C VAL A 73 6.54 -0.41 -5.61
N LYS A 74 7.61 -0.90 -4.99
CA LYS A 74 8.69 -1.61 -5.69
C LYS A 74 8.19 -2.92 -6.29
N LEU A 75 7.36 -3.68 -5.57
CA LEU A 75 6.75 -4.92 -6.07
C LEU A 75 5.83 -4.68 -7.26
N LEU A 76 5.10 -3.56 -7.27
CA LEU A 76 4.23 -3.17 -8.39
C LEU A 76 5.01 -2.76 -9.66
N GLY A 77 6.33 -2.63 -9.57
CA GLY A 77 7.21 -2.11 -10.62
C GLY A 77 8.12 -3.13 -11.27
N ASP A 78 8.00 -4.41 -10.90
CA ASP A 78 8.71 -5.52 -11.52
C ASP A 78 7.79 -6.12 -12.59
N ASP A 79 7.97 -5.69 -13.84
CA ASP A 79 7.40 -6.29 -15.07
C ASP A 79 8.52 -7.01 -15.83
#